data_AF-A0A6C0AK84-F1
#
_entry.id   AF-A0A6C0AK84-F1
#
_cell.length_a   1.000
_cell.length_b   1.000
_cell.length_c   1.000
_cell.angle_alpha   90.00
_cell.angle_beta   90.00
_cell.angle_gamma   90.00
#
_symmetry.space_group_name_H-M   'P 1'
#
loop_
_entity.id
_entity.type
_entity.pdbx_description
1 polymer ?
#
loop_
_entity_poly.entity_id
_entity_poly.type
_entity_poly.pdbx_seq_one_letter_code
_entity_poly.pdbx_strand_id
1 'polypeptide(L)'
;DIYALRCKKNKIWELDLQYDCWDMINHTTKLGFNRGLSTLIHVGNFQKVIPTKEQLISVDSAFGGMGIYKMSIIKNCYYNGMMGECSCKEYLNQEYHFRMGKCSQTTCEHVSFHKQIRENNNGRIFICPSLLVYAEPQHIVKKN
;
A
#
# COMPACT_ATOMS: atom_id res chain seq x y z
N ASP A 1 6.36 3.98 3.83
CA ASP A 1 5.08 4.70 3.63
C ASP A 1 3.99 3.68 3.29
N ILE A 2 2.84 3.80 3.93
CA ILE A 2 1.70 2.91 3.69
C ILE A 2 0.95 3.20 2.39
N TYR A 3 1.09 4.41 1.85
CA TYR A 3 0.40 4.84 0.63
C TYR A 3 0.47 3.81 -0.52
N ALA A 4 1.67 3.26 -0.74
CA ALA A 4 1.93 2.26 -1.77
C ALA A 4 1.99 0.81 -1.25
N LEU A 5 1.85 0.60 0.06
CA LEU A 5 1.84 -0.73 0.62
C LEU A 5 0.57 -1.44 0.14
N ARG A 6 0.77 -2.59 -0.50
CA ARG A 6 -0.29 -3.54 -0.76
C ARG A 6 0.18 -4.87 -0.18
N CYS A 7 -0.70 -5.60 0.49
CA CYS A 7 -0.41 -6.94 0.96
C CYS A 7 -1.71 -7.69 1.29
N LYS A 8 -1.70 -8.99 1.09
CA LYS A 8 -2.63 -9.89 1.77
C LYS A 8 -2.20 -10.08 3.21
N LYS A 9 -3.15 -10.49 4.05
CA LYS A 9 -2.93 -10.92 5.43
C LYS A 9 -1.72 -11.83 5.50
N ASN A 10 -0.82 -11.51 6.42
CA ASN A 10 0.39 -12.27 6.67
C ASN A 10 0.78 -12.18 8.16
N LYS A 11 1.99 -12.60 8.51
CA LYS A 11 2.48 -12.59 9.89
C LYS A 11 2.64 -11.19 10.52
N ILE A 12 2.68 -10.13 9.71
CA ILE A 12 2.86 -8.73 10.14
C ILE A 12 1.53 -7.98 10.13
N TRP A 13 0.70 -8.20 9.10
CA TRP A 13 -0.59 -7.53 8.93
C TRP A 13 -1.73 -8.54 9.03
N GLU A 14 -2.63 -8.29 9.98
CA GLU A 14 -3.76 -9.18 10.28
C GLU A 14 -4.93 -9.05 9.29
N LEU A 15 -4.92 -7.99 8.48
CA LEU A 15 -5.93 -7.65 7.48
C LEU A 15 -5.29 -7.47 6.11
N ASP A 16 -6.08 -7.69 5.06
CA ASP A 16 -5.69 -7.37 3.70
C ASP A 16 -5.64 -5.84 3.51
N LEU A 17 -4.59 -5.37 2.86
CA LEU A 17 -4.45 -4.00 2.37
C LEU A 17 -4.29 -4.02 0.85
N GLN A 18 -5.39 -3.85 0.12
CA GLN A 18 -5.34 -3.74 -1.35
C GLN A 18 -5.78 -2.36 -1.87
N TYR A 19 -6.07 -1.42 -0.97
CA TYR A 19 -6.49 -0.07 -1.30
C TYR A 19 -5.46 0.96 -0.84
N ASP A 20 -5.60 2.16 -1.37
CA ASP A 20 -4.85 3.33 -0.95
C ASP A 20 -5.43 3.93 0.33
N CYS A 21 -4.67 3.91 1.42
CA CYS A 21 -5.14 4.36 2.73
C CYS A 21 -5.53 5.84 2.75
N TRP A 22 -4.84 6.69 2.00
CA TRP A 22 -5.10 8.13 1.99
C TRP A 22 -6.36 8.46 1.18
N ASP A 23 -6.59 7.76 0.06
CA ASP A 23 -7.86 7.84 -0.65
C ASP A 23 -9.02 7.32 0.21
N MET A 24 -8.83 6.21 0.93
CA MET A 24 -9.85 5.67 1.83
C MET A 24 -10.23 6.68 2.92
N ILE A 25 -9.25 7.35 3.53
CA ILE A 25 -9.51 8.42 4.52
C ILE A 25 -10.27 9.59 3.88
N ASN A 26 -9.94 9.96 2.64
CA ASN A 26 -10.66 11.02 1.93
C ASN A 26 -12.12 10.63 1.66
N HIS A 27 -12.38 9.35 1.35
CA HIS A 27 -13.74 8.82 1.23
C HIS A 27 -14.48 8.86 2.55
N THR A 28 -13.98 8.20 3.60
CA THR A 28 -14.69 8.13 4.88
C THR A 28 -14.94 9.52 5.47
N THR A 29 -13.97 10.45 5.35
CA THR A 29 -14.16 11.83 5.84
C THR A 29 -15.30 12.55 5.09
N LYS A 30 -15.44 12.34 3.78
CA LYS A 30 -16.55 12.89 2.99
C LYS A 30 -17.91 12.27 3.34
N LEU A 31 -17.94 11.07 3.94
CA LEU A 31 -19.16 10.45 4.50
C LEU A 31 -19.49 10.99 5.91
N GLY A 32 -18.73 11.96 6.42
CA GLY A 32 -18.92 12.53 7.75
C GLY A 32 -18.19 11.79 8.87
N PHE A 33 -17.36 10.79 8.55
CA PHE A 33 -16.51 10.17 9.57
C PHE A 33 -15.43 11.15 10.04
N ASN A 34 -15.08 11.06 11.32
CA ASN A 34 -13.97 11.82 11.86
C ASN A 34 -12.65 11.42 11.17
N ARG A 35 -11.90 12.41 10.69
CA ARG A 35 -10.61 12.19 10.00
C ARG A 35 -9.59 11.48 10.88
N GLY A 36 -9.51 11.84 12.16
CA GLY A 36 -8.58 11.21 13.11
C GLY A 36 -8.88 9.72 13.32
N LEU A 37 -10.16 9.38 13.51
CA LEU A 37 -10.61 7.99 13.58
C LEU A 37 -10.32 7.23 12.28
N SER A 38 -10.57 7.86 11.13
CA SER A 38 -10.28 7.26 9.82
C SER A 38 -8.79 7.00 9.63
N THR A 39 -7.93 7.93 10.04
CA THR A 39 -6.47 7.74 10.01
C THR A 39 -6.05 6.58 10.93
N LEU A 40 -6.62 6.47 12.12
CA LEU A 40 -6.31 5.36 13.03
C LEU A 40 -6.66 4.01 12.40
N ILE A 41 -7.84 3.90 11.78
CA ILE A 41 -8.34 2.66 11.16
C ILE A 41 -7.54 2.30 9.90
N HIS A 42 -7.33 3.26 8.99
CA HIS A 42 -6.78 2.95 7.67
C HIS A 42 -5.26 3.09 7.57
N VAL A 43 -4.62 3.87 8.44
CA VAL A 43 -3.15 3.99 8.50
C VAL A 43 -2.60 3.27 9.73
N GLY A 44 -3.15 3.57 10.91
CA GLY A 44 -2.63 3.05 12.19
C GLY A 44 -2.58 1.52 12.27
N ASN A 45 -3.61 0.83 11.77
CA ASN A 45 -3.66 -0.64 11.79
C ASN A 45 -2.52 -1.32 11.02
N PHE A 46 -1.96 -0.63 10.04
CA PHE A 46 -0.98 -1.17 9.10
C PHE A 46 0.40 -0.54 9.26
N GLN A 47 0.51 0.57 9.98
CA GLN A 47 1.77 1.17 10.37
C GLN A 47 2.44 0.34 11.48
N LYS A 48 3.21 -0.67 11.10
CA LYS A 48 3.90 -1.58 12.01
C LYS A 48 5.38 -1.22 12.15
N VAL A 49 5.93 -1.43 13.35
CA VAL A 49 7.38 -1.44 13.59
C VAL A 49 7.88 -2.87 13.33
N ILE A 50 8.75 -3.04 12.33
CA ILE A 50 9.22 -4.34 11.88
C ILE A 50 10.67 -4.53 12.36
N PRO A 51 11.01 -5.60 13.10
CA PRO A 51 12.39 -5.88 13.52
C PRO A 51 13.32 -6.07 12.33
N THR A 52 14.55 -5.52 12.39
CA THR A 52 15.54 -5.66 11.29
C THR A 52 16.02 -7.10 11.06
N LYS A 53 15.86 -7.97 12.07
CA LYS A 53 16.17 -9.41 11.99
C LYS A 53 15.04 -10.25 11.40
N GLU A 54 13.91 -9.63 11.09
CA GLU A 54 12.77 -10.32 10.51
C GLU A 54 13.13 -10.85 9.11
N GLN A 55 12.60 -12.03 8.76
CA GLN A 55 12.80 -12.60 7.42
C GLN A 55 12.13 -11.75 6.34
N LEU A 56 12.47 -12.00 5.07
CA LEU A 56 11.79 -11.35 3.94
C LEU A 56 10.26 -11.46 4.06
N ILE A 57 9.58 -10.33 3.92
CA ILE A 57 8.12 -10.25 4.08
C ILE A 57 7.51 -10.14 2.69
N SER A 58 6.75 -11.15 2.28
CA SER A 58 6.04 -11.13 1.01
C SER A 58 4.95 -10.06 1.05
N VAL A 59 4.94 -9.20 0.03
CA VAL A 59 3.96 -8.14 -0.16
C VAL A 59 3.52 -8.08 -1.61
N ASP A 60 2.44 -7.36 -1.83
CA ASP A 60 1.88 -7.10 -3.13
C ASP A 60 2.55 -5.88 -3.80
N SER A 61 2.85 -4.85 -3.01
CA SER A 61 3.63 -3.66 -3.37
C SER A 61 4.14 -2.99 -2.09
N ALA A 62 5.25 -2.26 -2.15
CA ALA A 62 5.75 -1.46 -1.03
C ALA A 62 6.62 -0.30 -1.51
N PHE A 63 6.74 0.74 -0.68
CA PHE A 63 7.58 1.91 -0.94
C PHE A 63 8.15 2.52 0.35
N GLY A 64 9.15 3.40 0.20
CA GLY A 64 9.89 4.03 1.29
C GLY A 64 11.26 3.41 1.52
N GLY A 65 11.90 2.94 0.45
CA GLY A 65 13.25 2.36 0.44
C GLY A 65 13.77 2.16 -0.98
N MET A 66 14.84 1.37 -1.14
CA MET A 66 15.43 1.06 -2.44
C MET A 66 14.87 -0.25 -3.02
N GLY A 67 14.30 -0.20 -4.22
CA GLY A 67 13.83 -1.38 -4.95
C GLY A 67 14.95 -2.04 -5.74
N ILE A 68 15.13 -3.37 -5.59
CA ILE A 68 16.10 -4.16 -6.35
C ILE A 68 15.34 -5.25 -7.11
N TYR A 69 15.51 -5.27 -8.43
CA TYR A 69 14.77 -6.17 -9.31
C TYR A 69 15.72 -6.97 -10.21
N LYS A 70 15.35 -8.23 -10.48
CA LYS A 70 15.97 -8.99 -11.56
C LYS A 70 15.41 -8.47 -12.88
N MET A 71 16.29 -8.09 -13.81
CA MET A 71 15.90 -7.55 -15.12
C MET A 71 14.93 -8.45 -15.89
N SER A 72 15.11 -9.78 -15.80
CA SER A 72 14.21 -10.74 -16.45
C SER A 72 12.78 -10.70 -15.93
N ILE A 73 12.58 -10.37 -14.66
CA ILE A 73 11.27 -10.34 -13.98
C ILE A 73 10.51 -9.02 -14.25
N ILE A 74 11.20 -7.97 -14.68
CA ILE A 74 10.58 -6.67 -14.97
C ILE A 74 10.42 -6.41 -16.47
N LYS A 75 10.78 -7.37 -17.31
CA LYS A 75 10.66 -7.26 -18.76
C LYS A 75 9.19 -7.01 -19.13
N ASN A 76 8.94 -6.01 -19.97
CA ASN A 76 7.59 -5.60 -20.39
C ASN A 76 6.66 -5.17 -19.23
N CYS A 77 7.23 -4.72 -18.10
CA CYS A 77 6.48 -4.05 -17.04
C CYS A 77 6.81 -2.55 -17.07
N TYR A 78 5.81 -1.70 -16.84
CA TYR A 78 5.94 -0.26 -16.96
C TYR A 78 5.45 0.46 -15.71
N TYR A 79 6.13 1.54 -15.36
CA TYR A 79 5.63 2.51 -14.39
C TYR A 79 4.45 3.28 -15.01
N ASN A 80 3.29 3.23 -14.35
CA ASN A 80 2.12 3.99 -14.76
C ASN A 80 1.37 4.51 -13.53
N GLY A 81 1.38 5.83 -13.37
CA GLY A 81 0.71 6.50 -12.25
C GLY A 81 -0.77 6.77 -12.48
N MET A 82 -1.35 6.48 -13.65
CA MET A 82 -2.77 6.77 -13.90
C MET A 82 -3.68 5.67 -13.36
N MET A 83 -4.72 6.08 -12.63
CA MET A 83 -5.74 5.20 -12.07
C MET A 83 -6.96 5.16 -13.00
N GLY A 84 -7.24 4.00 -13.58
CA GLY A 84 -8.47 3.78 -14.36
C GLY A 84 -9.69 3.53 -13.48
N GLU A 85 -9.49 2.94 -12.29
CA GLU A 85 -10.54 2.69 -11.30
C GLU A 85 -10.03 2.92 -9.88
N CYS A 86 -10.93 3.25 -8.97
CA CYS A 86 -10.59 3.52 -7.58
C CYS A 86 -10.32 2.23 -6.79
N SER A 87 -9.17 2.14 -6.15
CA SER A 87 -8.78 0.96 -5.35
C SER A 87 -9.68 0.72 -4.14
N CYS A 88 -10.42 1.74 -3.68
CA CYS A 88 -11.35 1.64 -2.55
C CYS A 88 -12.71 1.04 -2.92
N LYS A 89 -13.03 0.86 -4.21
CA LYS A 89 -14.37 0.48 -4.71
C LYS A 89 -14.89 -0.84 -4.14
N GLU A 90 -14.00 -1.81 -3.88
CA GLU A 90 -14.36 -3.11 -3.31
C GLU A 90 -14.54 -3.09 -1.78
N TYR A 91 -13.96 -2.07 -1.13
CA TYR A 91 -13.90 -1.92 0.32
C TYR A 91 -14.91 -0.92 0.87
N LEU A 92 -15.48 -0.10 -0.02
CA LEU A 92 -16.62 0.77 0.25
C LEU A 92 -17.87 0.11 -0.34
N ASN A 93 -19.03 0.24 0.31
CA ASN A 93 -20.26 -0.25 -0.33
C ASN A 93 -20.48 0.53 -1.66
N GLN A 94 -21.07 -0.13 -2.65
CA GLN A 94 -21.24 0.45 -3.98
C GLN A 94 -22.13 1.71 -3.94
N GLU A 95 -23.15 1.75 -3.08
CA GLU A 95 -24.06 2.89 -2.94
C GLU A 95 -23.34 4.18 -2.50
N TYR A 96 -22.42 4.06 -1.54
CA TYR A 96 -21.61 5.16 -1.03
C TYR A 96 -20.51 5.50 -2.04
N HIS A 97 -19.87 4.52 -2.70
CA HIS A 97 -18.81 4.78 -3.68
C HIS A 97 -19.23 5.79 -4.78
N PHE A 98 -20.44 5.67 -5.34
CA PHE A 98 -20.93 6.59 -6.36
C PHE A 98 -21.35 7.97 -5.81
N ARG A 99 -21.68 8.07 -4.51
CA ARG A 99 -21.96 9.35 -3.83
C ARG A 99 -20.68 10.06 -3.37
N MET A 100 -19.54 9.37 -3.40
CA MET A 100 -18.26 9.88 -2.92
C MET A 100 -17.52 10.64 -4.04
N GLY A 101 -17.04 11.85 -3.75
CA GLY A 101 -16.25 12.63 -4.70
C GLY A 101 -15.02 11.85 -5.24
N LYS A 102 -14.59 12.19 -6.46
CA LYS A 102 -13.53 11.52 -7.22
C LYS A 102 -12.30 11.15 -6.36
N CYS A 103 -11.86 9.90 -6.45
CA CYS A 103 -10.55 9.46 -5.99
C CYS A 103 -9.45 10.20 -6.76
N SER A 104 -8.22 10.17 -6.25
CA SER A 104 -7.10 10.64 -7.04
C SER A 104 -7.08 9.94 -8.40
N GLN A 105 -6.92 10.71 -9.48
CA GLN A 105 -6.72 10.14 -10.83
C GLN A 105 -5.33 9.51 -10.95
N THR A 106 -4.48 9.70 -9.95
CA THR A 106 -3.12 9.19 -9.92
C THR A 106 -2.85 8.35 -8.67
N THR A 107 -2.01 7.35 -8.81
CA THR A 107 -1.41 6.57 -7.73
C THR A 107 0.11 6.51 -7.94
N CYS A 108 0.83 5.99 -6.95
CA CYS A 108 2.24 5.64 -7.12
C CYS A 108 2.43 4.72 -8.33
N GLU A 109 3.24 5.19 -9.28
CA GLU A 109 3.50 4.52 -10.56
C GLU A 109 4.05 3.10 -10.39
N HIS A 110 4.73 2.84 -9.28
CA HIS A 110 5.29 1.53 -8.98
C HIS A 110 4.26 0.50 -8.49
N VAL A 111 3.06 0.92 -8.04
CA VAL A 111 2.00 -0.01 -7.64
C VAL A 111 1.52 -0.80 -8.87
N SER A 112 1.28 -0.11 -9.99
CA SER A 112 0.89 -0.75 -11.26
C SER A 112 2.05 -1.55 -11.86
N PHE A 113 3.30 -1.10 -11.70
CA PHE A 113 4.49 -1.83 -12.08
C PHE A 113 4.64 -3.15 -11.31
N HIS A 114 4.52 -3.14 -9.97
CA HIS A 114 4.55 -4.34 -9.14
C HIS A 114 3.40 -5.29 -9.49
N LYS A 115 2.20 -4.77 -9.79
CA LYS A 115 1.09 -5.58 -10.27
C LYS A 115 1.47 -6.34 -11.57
N GLN A 116 2.00 -5.63 -12.57
CA GLN A 116 2.46 -6.23 -13.82
C GLN A 116 3.57 -7.26 -13.61
N ILE A 117 4.52 -7.01 -12.71
CA ILE A 117 5.58 -7.98 -12.38
C ILE A 117 4.98 -9.32 -11.93
N ARG A 118 3.95 -9.29 -11.09
CA ARG A 118 3.31 -10.51 -10.59
C ARG A 118 2.46 -11.18 -11.65
N GLU A 119 1.65 -10.40 -12.38
CA GLU A 119 0.67 -10.92 -13.32
C GLU A 119 1.30 -11.39 -14.63
N ASN A 120 2.26 -10.64 -15.16
CA ASN A 120 2.87 -10.93 -16.46
C ASN A 120 4.07 -11.87 -16.34
N ASN A 121 4.82 -11.78 -15.24
CA ASN A 121 6.13 -12.42 -15.12
C ASN A 121 6.23 -13.36 -13.90
N ASN A 122 5.13 -13.63 -13.19
CA ASN A 122 5.10 -14.46 -11.98
C ASN A 122 6.14 -14.02 -10.91
N GLY A 123 6.49 -12.73 -10.92
CA GLY A 123 7.39 -12.14 -9.95
C GLY A 123 6.77 -12.09 -8.57
N ARG A 124 7.63 -12.01 -7.55
CA ARG A 124 7.22 -11.85 -6.15
C ARG A 124 7.96 -10.66 -5.55
N ILE A 125 7.25 -9.85 -4.78
CA ILE A 125 7.79 -8.66 -4.13
C ILE A 125 7.97 -8.94 -2.64
N PHE A 126 9.11 -8.52 -2.10
CA PHE A 126 9.44 -8.71 -0.69
C PHE A 126 9.98 -7.41 -0.10
N ILE A 127 9.60 -7.14 1.15
CA ILE A 127 10.29 -6.16 1.99
C ILE A 127 11.45 -6.89 2.67
N CYS A 128 12.64 -6.26 2.65
CA CYS A 128 13.82 -6.72 3.38
C CYS A 128 14.04 -5.82 4.60
N PRO A 129 13.66 -6.26 5.82
CA PRO A 129 13.70 -5.41 7.02
C PRO A 129 15.11 -4.96 7.44
N SER A 130 16.15 -5.69 7.01
CA SER A 130 17.54 -5.33 7.30
C SER A 130 18.09 -4.21 6.41
N LEU A 131 17.43 -3.91 5.27
CA LEU A 131 17.85 -2.87 4.33
C LEU A 131 17.05 -1.58 4.56
N LEU A 132 17.36 -0.90 5.67
CA LEU A 132 16.75 0.39 6.01
C LEU A 132 17.40 1.52 5.22
N VAL A 133 16.58 2.26 4.46
CA VAL A 133 17.00 3.48 3.74
C VAL A 133 16.04 4.59 4.16
N TYR A 134 16.56 5.61 4.86
CA TYR A 134 15.78 6.79 5.30
C TYR A 134 14.40 6.44 5.90
N ALA A 135 14.38 5.56 6.90
CA ALA A 135 13.13 5.15 7.54
C ALA A 135 12.55 6.31 8.37
N GLU A 136 11.27 6.63 8.11
CA GLU A 136 10.52 7.61 8.90
C GLU A 136 10.52 7.20 10.39
N PRO A 137 10.73 8.12 11.34
CA PRO A 137 10.82 7.79 12.77
C PRO A 137 9.59 7.02 13.28
N GLN A 138 8.43 7.30 12.69
CA GLN A 138 7.15 6.67 13.02
C GLN A 138 7.09 5.17 12.72
N HIS A 139 8.05 4.63 11.98
CA HIS A 139 8.20 3.20 11.66
C HIS A 139 9.32 2.52 12.47
N ILE A 140 10.12 3.30 13.21
CA ILE A 140 11.27 2.82 13.98
C ILE A 140 10.96 2.84 15.48
N VAL A 141 10.29 3.89 15.96
CA VAL A 141 10.03 4.10 17.38
C VAL A 141 8.72 3.43 17.78
N LYS A 142 8.77 2.54 18.77
CA LYS A 142 7.55 2.06 19.43
C LYS A 142 6.87 3.25 20.10
N LYS A 143 5.61 3.52 19.77
CA LYS A 143 4.80 4.45 20.56
C LYS A 143 4.65 3.85 21.96
N ASN A 144 5.12 4.59 22.97
CA ASN A 144 4.94 4.26 24.38
C ASN A 144 3.45 4.27 24.76
#